data_AF-A0A8T4TD80-F1
#
_entry.id   AF-A0A8T4TD80-F1
#
_cell.length_a   1.000
_cell.length_b   1.000
_cell.length_c   1.000
_cell.angle_alpha   90.00
_cell.angle_beta   90.00
_cell.angle_gamma   90.00
#
_symmetry.space_group_name_H-M   'P 1'
#
loop_
_entity.id
_entity.type
_entity.pdbx_description
1 polymer ?
#
loop_
_entity_poly.entity_id
_entity_poly.type
_entity_poly.pdbx_seq_one_letter_code
_entity_poly.pdbx_strand_id
1 'polypeptide(L)' 'MKNPKILVGCPTSFHKEYCLKEYAEAINKLTYKNHDVLLVDNSPEGDYSVKINGLGMPTVKGPYFESARDQKI' A
#
# COMPACT_ATOMS: atom_id res chain seq x y z
N MET A 1 11.90 -7.88 -26.02
CA MET A 1 11.94 -8.58 -24.71
C MET A 1 10.65 -8.23 -23.97
N LYS A 2 9.94 -9.22 -23.40
CA LYS A 2 8.73 -8.95 -22.60
C LYS A 2 9.20 -8.43 -21.24
N ASN A 3 8.80 -7.21 -20.88
CA ASN A 3 9.16 -6.59 -19.61
C ASN A 3 8.77 -7.52 -18.44
N PRO A 4 9.62 -7.75 -17.44
CA PRO A 4 9.31 -8.65 -16.32
C PRO A 4 8.06 -8.20 -15.56
N LYS A 5 7.26 -9.12 -15.04
CA LYS A 5 6.12 -8.74 -14.21
C LYS A 5 6.63 -8.33 -12.82
N ILE A 6 6.21 -7.19 -12.31
CA ILE A 6 6.61 -6.69 -10.98
C ILE A 6 5.38 -6.49 -10.08
N LEU A 7 5.60 -6.49 -8.77
CA LEU A 7 4.62 -6.11 -7.77
C LEU A 7 5.12 -4.87 -7.03
N VAL A 8 4.32 -3.81 -7.02
CA VAL A 8 4.53 -2.67 -6.13
C VAL A 8 3.84 -3.00 -4.80
N GLY A 9 4.64 -3.53 -3.86
CA GLY A 9 4.18 -3.83 -2.50
C GLY A 9 4.51 -2.69 -1.54
N CYS A 10 3.55 -2.27 -0.72
CA CYS A 10 3.78 -1.25 0.30
C CYS A 10 3.07 -1.58 1.62
N PRO A 11 3.83 -1.92 2.69
CA PRO A 11 3.27 -1.94 4.04
C PRO A 11 3.01 -0.49 4.50
N THR A 12 1.82 -0.23 4.99
CA THR A 12 1.38 1.11 5.38
C THR A 12 0.53 1.06 6.65
N SER A 13 0.35 2.20 7.28
CA SER A 13 -0.52 2.37 8.45
C SER A 13 -1.07 3.79 8.49
N PHE A 14 -2.06 4.05 9.33
CA PHE A 14 -2.72 5.36 9.47
C PHE A 14 -1.74 6.52 9.75
N HIS A 15 -0.58 6.24 10.35
CA HIS A 15 0.49 7.22 10.53
C HIS A 15 1.03 7.81 9.21
N LYS A 16 0.79 7.14 8.08
CA LYS A 16 1.17 7.55 6.73
C LYS A 16 0.01 8.12 5.92
N GLU A 17 -1.12 8.40 6.55
CA GLU A 17 -2.28 8.98 5.87
C GLU A 17 -1.96 10.32 5.19
N TYR A 18 -1.05 11.11 5.78
CA TYR A 18 -0.65 12.42 5.27
C TYR A 18 -0.14 12.43 3.82
N CYS A 19 0.34 11.29 3.29
CA CYS A 19 0.83 11.18 1.92
C CYS A 19 0.07 10.14 1.08
N LEU A 20 -1.03 9.58 1.60
CA LEU A 20 -1.72 8.48 0.95
C LEU A 20 -2.26 8.89 -0.44
N LYS A 21 -2.79 10.11 -0.58
CA LYS A 21 -3.34 10.61 -1.83
C LYS A 21 -2.24 10.79 -2.88
N GLU A 22 -1.17 11.49 -2.53
CA GLU A 22 -0.02 11.74 -3.40
C GLU A 22 0.65 10.43 -3.81
N TYR A 23 0.73 9.47 -2.89
CA TYR A 23 1.24 8.13 -3.16
C TYR A 23 0.37 7.40 -4.19
N ALA A 24 -0.95 7.35 -3.99
CA ALA A 24 -1.88 6.71 -4.92
C ALA A 24 -1.82 7.37 -6.32
N GLU A 25 -1.76 8.70 -6.39
CA GLU A 25 -1.60 9.43 -7.64
C GLU A 25 -0.29 9.10 -8.36
N ALA A 26 0.81 8.96 -7.62
CA ALA A 26 2.12 8.61 -8.19
C ALA A 26 2.12 7.18 -8.75
N ILE A 27 1.53 6.22 -8.01
CA ILE A 27 1.42 4.83 -8.48
C ILE A 27 0.56 4.74 -9.74
N ASN A 28 -0.57 5.45 -9.78
CA ASN A 28 -1.45 5.49 -10.96
C ASN A 28 -0.76 6.10 -12.20
N LYS A 29 0.26 6.93 -12.01
CA LYS A 29 1.04 7.56 -13.09
C LYS A 29 2.24 6.73 -13.55
N LEU A 30 2.47 5.53 -13.00
CA LEU A 30 3.56 4.67 -13.41
C LEU A 30 3.46 4.33 -14.91
N THR A 31 4.55 4.58 -15.64
CA THR A 31 4.62 4.32 -17.08
C THR A 31 4.89 2.84 -17.40
N TYR A 32 5.39 2.08 -16.43
CA TYR A 32 5.65 0.65 -16.56
C TYR A 32 4.34 -0.14 -16.61
N LYS A 33 4.08 -0.88 -17.68
CA LYS A 33 2.75 -1.51 -17.90
C LYS A 33 2.56 -2.88 -17.24
N ASN A 34 3.63 -3.62 -16.96
CA ASN A 34 3.53 -5.00 -16.46
C ASN A 34 3.70 -5.05 -14.93
N HIS A 35 2.83 -4.36 -14.19
CA HIS A 35 2.88 -4.35 -12.73
C HIS A 35 1.51 -4.60 -12.12
N ASP A 36 1.53 -5.20 -10.93
CA ASP A 36 0.42 -5.20 -9.99
C ASP A 36 0.76 -4.28 -8.80
N VAL A 37 -0.25 -3.89 -8.03
CA VAL A 37 -0.09 -3.06 -6.83
C VAL A 37 -0.81 -3.73 -5.67
N LEU A 38 -0.19 -3.77 -4.49
CA LEU A 38 -0.81 -4.24 -3.26
C LEU A 38 -0.31 -3.44 -2.06
N LEU A 39 -1.23 -2.81 -1.35
CA LEU A 39 -0.95 -2.18 -0.06
C LEU A 39 -1.31 -3.15 1.07
N VAL A 40 -0.49 -3.16 2.11
CA VAL A 40 -0.73 -3.97 3.31
C VAL A 40 -0.98 -3.01 4.46
N ASP A 41 -2.23 -2.90 4.89
CA ASP A 41 -2.61 -2.04 6.01
C ASP A 41 -2.35 -2.75 7.35
N ASN A 42 -1.34 -2.27 8.05
CA ASN A 42 -0.96 -2.71 9.40
C ASN A 42 -1.48 -1.75 10.47
N SER A 43 -2.54 -0.98 10.24
CA SER A 43 -3.17 -0.17 11.29
C SER A 43 -3.90 -1.07 12.30
N PRO A 44 -4.11 -0.65 13.55
CA PRO A 44 -4.91 -1.44 14.49
C PRO A 44 -6.38 -1.52 14.07
N GLU A 45 -6.90 -0.47 13.44
CA GLU A 45 -8.32 -0.32 13.06
C GLU A 45 -8.53 -0.41 11.53
N GLY A 46 -9.79 -0.57 11.10
CA GLY A 46 -10.17 -0.75 9.69
C GLY A 46 -10.27 0.54 8.86
N ASP A 47 -10.38 1.70 9.51
CA ASP A 47 -10.68 2.99 8.86
C ASP A 47 -9.67 3.40 7.79
N TYR A 48 -8.39 3.05 7.98
CA TYR A 48 -7.36 3.38 7.02
C TYR A 48 -7.49 2.57 5.71
N SER A 49 -7.79 1.26 5.80
CA SER A 49 -8.03 0.42 4.62
C SER A 49 -9.20 0.92 3.76
N VAL A 50 -10.25 1.48 4.38
CA VAL A 50 -11.38 2.09 3.67
C VAL A 50 -10.93 3.30 2.85
N LYS A 51 -10.07 4.15 3.41
CA LYS A 51 -9.50 5.31 2.69
C LYS A 51 -8.63 4.88 1.52
N ILE A 52 -7.79 3.85 1.70
CA ILE A 52 -6.94 3.33 0.63
C ILE A 52 -7.81 2.77 -0.52
N ASN A 53 -8.82 1.96 -0.18
CA ASN A 53 -9.75 1.41 -1.17
C ASN A 53 -10.54 2.52 -1.89
N GLY A 54 -10.91 3.59 -1.18
CA GLY A 54 -11.58 4.77 -1.76
C GLY A 54 -10.74 5.51 -2.81
N LEU A 55 -9.41 5.32 -2.81
CA LEU A 55 -8.49 5.85 -3.83
C LEU A 55 -8.24 4.85 -4.98
N GLY A 56 -8.95 3.72 -5.00
CA GLY A 56 -8.83 2.69 -6.04
C GLY A 56 -7.59 1.80 -5.89
N MET A 57 -6.95 1.79 -4.71
CA MET A 57 -5.72 1.05 -4.47
C MET A 57 -6.02 -0.30 -3.78
N PRO A 58 -5.59 -1.45 -4.34
CA PRO A 58 -5.82 -2.75 -3.72
C PRO A 58 -5.13 -2.84 -2.35
N THR A 59 -5.88 -3.24 -1.32
CA THR A 59 -5.38 -3.34 0.05
C THR A 59 -5.78 -4.65 0.71
N VAL A 60 -4.87 -5.22 1.49
CA VAL A 60 -5.14 -6.32 2.43
C VAL A 60 -4.78 -5.91 3.86
N LYS A 61 -5.44 -6.52 4.84
CA LYS A 61 -5.10 -6.30 6.24
C LYS A 61 -3.91 -7.16 6.64
N GLY A 62 -2.88 -6.54 7.18
CA GLY A 62 -1.75 -7.22 7.79
C GLY A 62 -1.85 -7.23 9.33
N PRO A 63 -0.96 -7.97 10.00
CA PRO A 63 -0.86 -7.94 11.45
C PRO A 63 -0.43 -6.56 11.96
N TYR A 64 -1.11 -6.06 12.99
CA TYR A 64 -0.68 -4.88 13.74
C TYR A 64 0.38 -5.25 14.77
N PHE A 65 1.40 -4.41 14.89
CA PHE A 65 2.41 -4.50 15.93
C PHE A 65 2.58 -3.13 16.58
N GLU A 66 2.79 -3.09 17.89
CA GLU A 66 2.95 -1.84 18.64
C GLU A 66 4.19 -1.05 18.20
N SER A 67 5.26 -1.74 17.78
CA SER A 67 6.47 -1.09 17.31
C SER A 67 6.84 -1.52 15.89
N ALA A 68 7.41 -0.58 15.13
CA ALA A 68 7.94 -0.86 13.78
C ALA A 68 9.09 -1.88 13.81
N ARG A 69 9.78 -2.03 14.94
CA ARG A 69 10.87 -3.01 15.11
C ARG A 69 10.37 -4.44 15.19
N ASP A 70 9.11 -4.64 15.58
CA ASP A 70 8.49 -5.96 15.69
C ASP A 70 7.96 -6.47 14.33
N GLN A 71 7.91 -5.59 13.33
CA GLN A 71 7.65 -5.96 11.94
C GLN A 71 8.86 -6.71 11.38
N LYS A 72 8.93 -8.02 11.59
CA LYS A 72 9.90 -8.89 10.92
C LYS A 72 9.38 -9.19 9.50
N ILE A 73 10.01 -8.57 8.51
CA ILE A 73 9.86 -8.90 7.09
C ILE A 73 10.75 -10.11 6.76
#